data_AF-A0A0C1QJ54-F1
#
_entry.id   AF-A0A0C1QJ54-F1
#
_cell.length_a   1.000
_cell.length_b   1.000
_cell.length_c   1.000
_cell.angle_alpha   90.00
_cell.angle_beta   90.00
_cell.angle_gamma   90.00
#
_symmetry.space_group_name_H-M   'P 1'
#
loop_
_entity.id
_entity.type
_entity.pdbx_description
1 polymer ?
#
loop_
_entity_poly.entity_id
_entity_poly.type
_entity_poly.pdbx_seq_one_letter_code
_entity_poly.pdbx_strand_id
1 'polypeptide(L)'
;MLINASVEEKRALDKALNNALSKTLSFVEKEGFIITRSQKGGTEREPADKLTFATFKHTTNRNLEPQVHVHCFLANAAKGKDGKYRSIVLDTLFENNKFIGQVFRNELALEVKNSGYDIRTTKLSDGSSSFELTKINPKLIEAFSTRRKEIERLCKELGVTTKEGRDAVVINSRKAKRLVKEEDLLNTWKEVQSNILKKVEKEEQLHKVDSQELEQNKSIFSKIIDKLFKAEEIEEKQMSLTTKELAMLCIEDVSYTESVFTQPELISRVLKYSIGNASTTEIQK
;
A
#
# COMPACT_ATOMS: atom_id res chain seq x y z
N MET A 1 5.58 -10.40 -6.81
CA MET A 1 5.01 -11.70 -6.39
C MET A 1 4.42 -12.51 -7.53
N LEU A 2 4.16 -11.94 -8.72
CA LEU A 2 3.83 -12.74 -9.89
C LEU A 2 5.10 -13.34 -10.52
N ILE A 3 5.67 -14.33 -9.84
CA ILE A 3 6.93 -14.98 -10.25
C ILE A 3 6.76 -15.65 -11.63
N ASN A 4 5.58 -16.22 -11.88
CA ASN A 4 5.21 -16.89 -13.14
C ASN A 4 4.39 -16.00 -14.10
N ALA A 5 4.30 -14.69 -13.86
CA ALA A 5 3.63 -13.81 -14.82
C ALA A 5 4.35 -13.82 -16.17
N SER A 6 3.56 -13.66 -17.24
CA SER A 6 4.07 -13.46 -18.58
C SER A 6 4.90 -12.16 -18.68
N VAL A 7 5.65 -12.01 -19.76
CA VAL A 7 6.44 -10.79 -20.01
C VAL A 7 5.51 -9.59 -20.15
N GLU A 8 4.35 -9.78 -20.77
CA GLU A 8 3.31 -8.77 -20.98
C GLU A 8 2.70 -8.33 -19.65
N GLU A 9 2.35 -9.28 -18.78
CA GLU A 9 1.84 -9.00 -17.43
C GLU A 9 2.85 -8.21 -16.59
N LYS A 10 4.13 -8.62 -16.61
CA LYS A 10 5.21 -7.89 -15.91
C LYS A 10 5.36 -6.47 -16.44
N ARG A 11 5.31 -6.28 -17.77
CA ARG A 11 5.37 -4.95 -18.41
C ARG A 11 4.16 -4.09 -18.04
N ALA A 12 2.96 -4.66 -18.01
CA ALA A 12 1.75 -3.94 -17.62
C ALA A 12 1.83 -3.42 -16.19
N LEU A 13 2.27 -4.25 -15.25
CA LEU A 13 2.42 -3.85 -13.84
C LEU A 13 3.58 -2.88 -13.62
N ASP A 14 4.68 -3.02 -14.36
CA ASP A 14 5.77 -2.03 -14.34
C ASP A 14 5.30 -0.68 -14.87
N LYS A 15 4.46 -0.66 -15.91
CA LYS A 15 3.84 0.57 -16.42
C LYS A 15 2.90 1.18 -15.38
N ALA A 16 2.06 0.36 -14.73
CA ALA A 16 1.18 0.80 -13.66
C ALA A 16 1.96 1.45 -12.50
N LEU A 17 3.09 0.84 -12.10
CA LEU A 17 3.99 1.39 -11.08
C LEU A 17 4.56 2.76 -11.49
N ASN A 18 5.07 2.86 -12.72
CA ASN A 18 5.66 4.11 -13.23
C ASN A 18 4.62 5.23 -13.35
N ASN A 19 3.40 4.89 -13.80
CA ASN A 19 2.29 5.84 -13.89
C ASN A 19 1.90 6.35 -12.50
N ALA A 20 1.69 5.45 -11.54
CA ALA A 20 1.36 5.81 -10.17
C ALA A 20 2.44 6.68 -9.51
N LEU A 21 3.71 6.35 -9.76
CA LEU A 21 4.83 7.16 -9.30
C LEU A 21 4.81 8.56 -9.92
N SER A 22 4.66 8.64 -11.25
CA SER A 22 4.61 9.93 -11.96
C SER A 22 3.47 10.80 -11.43
N LYS A 23 2.26 10.25 -11.28
CA LYS A 23 1.11 10.98 -10.74
C LYS A 23 1.35 11.47 -9.30
N THR A 24 1.98 10.65 -8.47
CA THR A 24 2.31 11.02 -7.10
C THR A 24 3.34 12.16 -7.07
N LEU A 25 4.40 12.09 -7.87
CA LEU A 25 5.41 13.15 -7.94
C LEU A 25 4.83 14.45 -8.50
N SER A 26 3.96 14.37 -9.51
CA SER A 26 3.21 15.52 -10.03
C SER A 26 2.27 16.11 -8.99
N PHE A 27 1.61 15.28 -8.17
CA PHE A 27 0.80 15.73 -7.05
C PHE A 27 1.65 16.48 -6.01
N VAL A 28 2.83 15.95 -5.65
CA VAL A 28 3.75 16.62 -4.73
C VAL A 28 4.22 17.98 -5.25
N GLU A 29 4.52 18.10 -6.55
CA GLU A 29 4.87 19.38 -7.19
C GLU A 29 3.67 20.35 -7.17
N LYS A 30 2.48 19.90 -7.60
CA LYS A 30 1.27 20.72 -7.72
C LYS A 30 0.78 21.27 -6.38
N GLU A 31 0.77 20.43 -5.34
CA GLU A 31 0.32 20.82 -4.00
C GLU A 31 1.37 21.65 -3.24
N GLY A 32 2.57 21.86 -3.81
CA GLY A 32 3.56 22.77 -3.26
C GLY A 32 4.21 22.28 -1.97
N PHE A 33 4.30 20.95 -1.75
CA PHE A 33 4.91 20.39 -0.53
C PHE A 33 6.43 20.60 -0.42
N ILE A 34 7.09 21.03 -1.51
CA ILE A 34 8.50 21.38 -1.52
C ILE A 34 8.64 22.90 -1.56
N ILE A 35 9.32 23.44 -0.55
CA ILE A 35 9.49 24.89 -0.39
C ILE A 35 10.88 25.30 -0.84
N THR A 36 10.98 26.47 -1.47
CA THR A 36 12.23 27.18 -1.71
C THR A 36 12.24 28.50 -0.94
N ARG A 37 13.43 29.03 -0.66
CA ARG A 37 13.60 30.32 0.03
C ARG A 37 14.04 31.39 -0.94
N SER A 38 13.26 32.45 -1.12
CA SER A 38 13.58 33.57 -2.01
C SER A 38 14.04 34.80 -1.21
N GLN A 39 14.46 35.86 -1.93
CA GLN A 39 15.06 37.10 -1.39
C GLN A 39 16.44 36.98 -0.71
N LYS A 40 17.10 38.12 -0.50
CA LYS A 40 18.43 38.19 0.14
C LYS A 40 18.30 37.75 1.60
N GLY A 41 19.00 36.66 1.97
CA GLY A 41 18.89 36.05 3.30
C GLY A 41 17.81 34.95 3.42
N GLY A 42 17.07 34.65 2.34
CA GLY A 42 16.08 33.57 2.33
C GLY A 42 14.89 33.84 3.27
N THR A 43 14.48 35.09 3.41
CA THR A 43 13.41 35.52 4.33
C THR A 43 12.03 35.06 3.87
N GLU A 44 11.84 34.89 2.57
CA GLU A 44 10.56 34.48 2.00
C GLU A 44 10.57 32.97 1.71
N ARG A 45 9.51 32.26 2.12
CA ARG A 45 9.29 30.83 1.86
C ARG A 45 8.15 30.70 0.85
N GLU A 46 8.42 30.07 -0.28
CA GLU A 46 7.42 29.86 -1.33
C GLU A 46 7.47 28.43 -1.89
N PRO A 47 6.36 27.87 -2.39
CA PRO A 47 6.38 26.61 -3.11
C PRO A 47 7.32 26.66 -4.32
N ALA A 48 8.11 25.62 -4.50
CA ALA A 48 8.88 25.43 -5.72
C ALA A 48 7.97 25.23 -6.93
N ASP A 49 8.37 25.77 -8.09
CA ASP A 49 7.62 25.68 -9.34
C ASP A 49 7.96 24.40 -10.12
N LYS A 50 9.25 24.03 -10.18
CA LYS A 50 9.71 22.80 -10.82
C LYS A 50 10.68 22.02 -9.96
N LEU A 51 10.43 20.72 -9.86
CA LEU A 51 11.24 19.75 -9.15
C LEU A 51 11.99 18.83 -10.13
N THR A 52 13.08 18.24 -9.67
CA THR A 52 13.85 17.27 -10.45
C THR A 52 14.13 16.04 -9.61
N PHE A 53 13.69 14.89 -10.12
CA PHE A 53 13.83 13.59 -9.46
C PHE A 53 14.66 12.63 -10.32
N ALA A 54 15.54 11.87 -9.68
CA ALA A 54 16.15 10.68 -10.25
C ALA A 54 15.52 9.43 -9.62
N THR A 55 15.02 8.51 -10.44
CA THR A 55 14.29 7.32 -9.97
C THR A 55 15.06 6.04 -10.26
N PHE A 56 15.16 5.15 -9.26
CA PHE A 56 15.86 3.88 -9.37
C PHE A 56 14.97 2.74 -8.87
N LYS A 57 14.54 1.88 -9.80
CA LYS A 57 13.74 0.70 -9.47
C LYS A 57 14.61 -0.44 -8.98
N HIS A 58 14.21 -1.07 -7.89
CA HIS A 58 14.76 -2.30 -7.38
C HIS A 58 13.66 -3.35 -7.22
N THR A 59 14.04 -4.62 -7.20
CA THR A 59 13.11 -5.76 -7.23
C THR A 59 13.20 -6.67 -6.01
N THR A 60 14.22 -6.48 -5.16
CA THR A 60 14.53 -7.40 -4.05
C THR A 60 14.74 -6.66 -2.74
N ASN A 61 14.30 -7.28 -1.64
CA ASN A 61 14.64 -6.80 -0.30
C ASN A 61 16.03 -7.29 0.16
N ARG A 62 16.39 -7.02 1.44
CA ARG A 62 17.67 -7.45 2.03
C ARG A 62 17.79 -8.97 2.24
N ASN A 63 16.67 -9.68 2.32
CA ASN A 63 16.60 -11.14 2.39
C ASN A 63 16.49 -11.79 1.00
N LEU A 64 16.66 -11.00 -0.07
CA LEU A 64 16.49 -11.45 -1.46
C LEU A 64 15.07 -11.96 -1.76
N GLU A 65 14.06 -11.41 -1.09
CA GLU A 65 12.66 -11.71 -1.38
C GLU A 65 12.09 -10.69 -2.39
N PRO A 66 11.03 -11.04 -3.15
CA PRO A 66 10.41 -10.12 -4.10
C PRO A 66 9.88 -8.86 -3.40
N GLN A 67 10.53 -7.73 -3.63
CA GLN A 67 10.11 -6.42 -3.12
C GLN A 67 10.41 -5.35 -4.17
N VAL A 68 9.43 -5.10 -5.04
CA VAL A 68 9.53 -4.02 -6.02
C VAL A 68 9.39 -2.69 -5.29
N HIS A 69 10.36 -1.81 -5.44
CA HIS A 69 10.36 -0.47 -4.87
C HIS A 69 11.16 0.49 -5.74
N VAL A 70 10.86 1.78 -5.62
CA VAL A 70 11.57 2.83 -6.36
C VAL A 70 12.19 3.79 -5.35
N HIS A 71 13.49 4.03 -5.46
CA HIS A 71 14.12 5.17 -4.79
C HIS A 71 13.93 6.41 -5.65
N CYS A 72 13.39 7.46 -5.06
CA CYS A 72 13.21 8.75 -5.70
C CYS A 72 14.14 9.76 -5.03
N PHE A 73 15.21 10.14 -5.72
CA PHE A 73 16.16 11.14 -5.26
C PHE A 73 15.72 12.50 -5.77
N LEU A 74 15.26 13.35 -4.87
CA LEU A 74 14.98 14.75 -5.16
C LEU A 74 16.28 15.55 -5.13
N ALA A 75 16.58 16.25 -6.22
CA ALA A 75 17.71 17.17 -6.27
C ALA A 75 17.51 18.29 -5.23
N ASN A 76 18.56 18.63 -4.47
CA ASN A 76 18.56 19.80 -3.58
C ASN A 76 18.72 21.12 -4.37
N ALA A 77 17.96 21.23 -5.46
CA ALA A 77 17.91 22.35 -6.37
C ALA A 77 16.54 22.32 -7.05
N ALA A 78 15.71 23.31 -6.77
CA ALA A 78 14.40 23.48 -7.41
C ALA A 78 14.27 24.86 -8.02
N LYS A 79 13.48 24.97 -9.09
CA LYS A 79 13.20 26.24 -9.77
C LYS A 79 12.09 26.95 -9.00
N GLY A 80 12.34 28.18 -8.54
CA GLY A 80 11.32 29.06 -7.99
C GLY A 80 10.47 29.72 -9.09
N LYS A 81 9.41 30.42 -8.70
CA LYS A 81 8.50 31.12 -9.63
C LYS A 81 9.20 32.21 -10.43
N ASP A 82 10.25 32.81 -9.88
CA ASP A 82 11.10 33.79 -10.56
C ASP A 82 12.11 33.16 -11.55
N GLY A 83 12.03 31.84 -11.75
CA GLY A 83 12.86 31.09 -12.67
C GLY A 83 14.25 30.74 -12.16
N LYS A 84 14.62 31.16 -10.95
CA LYS A 84 15.96 30.88 -10.38
C LYS A 84 15.96 29.57 -9.60
N TYR A 85 17.08 28.86 -9.66
CA TYR A 85 17.29 27.62 -8.92
C TYR A 85 17.84 27.90 -7.52
N ARG A 86 17.28 27.21 -6.53
CA ARG A 86 17.64 27.36 -5.11
C ARG A 86 17.52 26.03 -4.36
N SER A 87 18.13 25.97 -3.17
CA SER A 87 17.99 24.83 -2.27
C SER A 87 16.55 24.66 -1.80
N ILE A 88 16.17 23.43 -1.51
CA ILE A 88 14.83 23.09 -1.04
C ILE A 88 14.76 22.99 0.48
N VAL A 89 13.55 23.16 1.00
CA VAL A 89 13.15 22.91 2.38
C VAL A 89 12.07 21.82 2.37
N LEU A 90 12.26 20.80 3.20
CA LEU A 90 11.49 19.56 3.17
C LEU A 90 10.51 19.40 4.34
N ASP A 91 10.43 20.37 5.24
CA ASP A 91 9.61 20.31 6.47
C ASP A 91 8.16 19.88 6.13
N THR A 92 7.51 20.61 5.22
CA THR A 92 6.14 20.35 4.76
C THR A 92 6.00 18.97 4.11
N LEU A 93 7.00 18.51 3.35
CA LEU A 93 6.99 17.16 2.77
C LEU A 93 7.01 16.08 3.86
N PHE A 94 7.86 16.24 4.88
CA PHE A 94 8.00 15.27 5.96
C PHE A 94 6.78 15.23 6.88
N GLU A 95 6.16 16.38 7.13
CA GLU A 95 4.87 16.49 7.84
C GLU A 95 3.77 15.72 7.10
N ASN A 96 3.79 15.72 5.76
CA ASN A 96 2.78 15.08 4.92
C ASN A 96 3.18 13.70 4.37
N ASN A 97 4.26 13.08 4.88
CA ASN A 97 4.82 11.86 4.29
C ASN A 97 3.83 10.67 4.24
N LYS A 98 2.98 10.51 5.27
CA LYS A 98 1.97 9.45 5.35
C LYS A 98 0.88 9.68 4.30
N PHE A 99 0.44 10.92 4.16
CA PHE A 99 -0.56 11.32 3.17
C PHE A 99 -0.05 11.07 1.74
N ILE A 100 1.16 11.51 1.43
CA ILE A 100 1.80 11.27 0.13
C ILE A 100 1.95 9.76 -0.13
N GLY A 101 2.31 8.97 0.90
CA GLY A 101 2.35 7.52 0.80
C GLY A 101 0.98 6.90 0.51
N GLN A 102 -0.09 7.45 1.06
CA GLN A 102 -1.47 7.00 0.79
C GLN A 102 -1.90 7.35 -0.64
N VAL A 103 -1.57 8.56 -1.13
CA VAL A 103 -1.77 8.96 -2.53
C VAL A 103 -1.10 7.97 -3.47
N PHE A 104 0.17 7.63 -3.23
CA PHE A 104 0.88 6.63 -4.04
C PHE A 104 0.19 5.26 -4.04
N ARG A 105 -0.20 4.75 -2.87
CA ARG A 105 -0.90 3.46 -2.78
C ARG A 105 -2.22 3.48 -3.54
N ASN A 106 -2.95 4.58 -3.50
CA ASN A 106 -4.20 4.73 -4.21
C ASN A 106 -4.01 4.79 -5.73
N GLU A 107 -3.09 5.62 -6.22
CA GLU A 107 -2.81 5.69 -7.66
C GLU A 107 -2.30 4.35 -8.18
N LEU A 108 -1.48 3.63 -7.40
CA LEU A 108 -1.03 2.29 -7.76
C LEU A 108 -2.20 1.30 -7.81
N ALA A 109 -3.11 1.33 -6.84
CA ALA A 109 -4.29 0.48 -6.83
C ALA A 109 -5.17 0.72 -8.07
N LEU A 110 -5.36 1.99 -8.45
CA LEU A 110 -6.14 2.37 -9.63
C LEU A 110 -5.47 1.87 -10.92
N GLU A 111 -4.17 2.10 -11.09
CA GLU A 111 -3.43 1.65 -12.28
C GLU A 111 -3.39 0.11 -12.39
N VAL A 112 -3.28 -0.60 -11.26
CA VAL A 112 -3.34 -2.06 -11.21
C VAL A 112 -4.72 -2.59 -11.62
N LYS A 113 -5.80 -1.97 -11.14
CA LYS A 113 -7.17 -2.31 -11.58
C LYS A 113 -7.39 -2.04 -13.06
N ASN A 114 -6.92 -0.89 -13.55
CA ASN A 114 -6.98 -0.54 -14.98
C ASN A 114 -6.18 -1.50 -15.86
N SER A 115 -5.19 -2.19 -15.28
CA SER A 115 -4.41 -3.25 -15.94
C SER A 115 -5.10 -4.61 -15.91
N GLY A 116 -6.33 -4.71 -15.38
CA GLY A 116 -7.14 -5.94 -15.37
C GLY A 116 -6.96 -6.83 -14.14
N TYR A 117 -6.37 -6.32 -13.05
CA TYR A 117 -6.20 -7.08 -11.82
C TYR A 117 -7.19 -6.67 -10.74
N ASP A 118 -7.83 -7.67 -10.13
CA ASP A 118 -8.64 -7.46 -8.94
C ASP A 118 -7.77 -7.27 -7.70
N ILE A 119 -8.22 -6.37 -6.83
CA ILE A 119 -7.57 -6.06 -5.56
C ILE A 119 -8.51 -6.29 -4.39
N ARG A 120 -7.95 -6.60 -3.24
CA ARG A 120 -8.61 -6.54 -1.93
C ARG A 120 -7.97 -5.44 -1.09
N THR A 121 -8.79 -4.67 -0.41
CA THR A 121 -8.33 -3.63 0.53
C THR A 121 -7.80 -4.29 1.80
N THR A 122 -6.68 -3.78 2.30
CA THR A 122 -6.07 -4.16 3.57
C THR A 122 -5.85 -2.93 4.44
N LYS A 123 -5.74 -3.12 5.76
CA LYS A 123 -5.45 -2.03 6.70
C LYS A 123 -4.02 -2.14 7.21
N LEU A 124 -3.33 -1.01 7.26
CA LEU A 124 -2.03 -0.87 7.89
C LEU A 124 -2.21 -0.61 9.40
N SER A 125 -1.13 -0.77 10.16
CA SER A 125 -1.13 -0.58 11.61
C SER A 125 -1.44 0.85 12.05
N ASP A 126 -1.24 1.83 11.17
CA ASP A 126 -1.58 3.23 11.41
C ASP A 126 -3.03 3.57 11.02
N GLY A 127 -3.84 2.56 10.68
CA GLY A 127 -5.23 2.72 10.27
C GLY A 127 -5.42 3.21 8.82
N SER A 128 -4.34 3.46 8.08
CA SER A 128 -4.42 3.79 6.66
C SER A 128 -4.67 2.55 5.80
N SER A 129 -5.24 2.75 4.63
CA SER A 129 -5.56 1.66 3.71
C SER A 129 -4.38 1.32 2.79
N SER A 130 -4.29 0.05 2.47
CA SER A 130 -3.39 -0.55 1.48
C SER A 130 -4.19 -1.56 0.65
N PHE A 131 -3.55 -2.24 -0.29
CA PHE A 131 -4.21 -3.25 -1.11
C PHE A 131 -3.28 -4.43 -1.39
N GLU A 132 -3.89 -5.56 -1.73
CA GLU A 132 -3.22 -6.76 -2.20
C GLU A 132 -3.98 -7.30 -3.43
N LEU A 133 -3.30 -8.02 -4.32
CA LEU A 133 -3.96 -8.67 -5.45
C LEU A 133 -4.83 -9.83 -4.94
N THR A 134 -6.10 -9.88 -5.34
CA THR A 134 -7.05 -10.89 -4.88
C THR A 134 -6.58 -12.31 -5.21
N LYS A 135 -5.97 -12.49 -6.38
CA LYS A 135 -5.44 -13.78 -6.86
C LYS A 135 -4.22 -14.30 -6.08
N ILE A 136 -3.59 -13.46 -5.25
CA ILE A 136 -2.42 -13.88 -4.47
C ILE A 136 -2.85 -14.36 -3.08
N ASN A 137 -2.52 -15.61 -2.78
CA ASN A 137 -2.80 -16.22 -1.49
C ASN A 137 -2.04 -15.49 -0.36
N PRO A 138 -2.70 -15.08 0.74
CA PRO A 138 -2.06 -14.41 1.87
C PRO A 138 -0.87 -15.16 2.47
N LYS A 139 -0.92 -16.50 2.54
CA LYS A 139 0.18 -17.33 3.05
C LYS A 139 1.44 -17.21 2.21
N LEU A 140 1.29 -16.96 0.90
CA LEU A 140 2.43 -16.69 0.01
C LEU A 140 3.06 -15.33 0.30
N ILE A 141 2.24 -14.31 0.55
CA ILE A 141 2.72 -12.97 0.98
C ILE A 141 3.49 -13.11 2.29
N GLU A 142 2.95 -13.86 3.24
CA GLU A 142 3.54 -14.11 4.55
C GLU A 142 4.88 -14.88 4.46
N ALA A 143 4.99 -15.81 3.50
CA ALA A 143 6.21 -16.58 3.25
C ALA A 143 7.34 -15.71 2.69
N PHE A 144 7.02 -14.71 1.86
CA PHE A 144 7.99 -13.75 1.30
C PHE A 144 8.19 -12.50 2.17
N SER A 145 7.67 -12.50 3.40
CA SER A 145 7.76 -11.38 4.35
C SER A 145 8.70 -11.69 5.52
N THR A 146 9.75 -12.51 5.31
CA THR A 146 10.63 -12.94 6.41
C THR A 146 11.35 -11.77 7.06
N ARG A 147 11.73 -10.73 6.29
CA ARG A 147 12.38 -9.54 6.85
C ARG A 147 11.48 -8.83 7.86
N ARG A 148 10.17 -8.77 7.62
CA ARG A 148 9.22 -8.18 8.56
C ARG A 148 9.13 -9.00 9.84
N LYS A 149 9.00 -10.32 9.72
CA LYS A 149 8.94 -11.25 10.86
C LYS A 149 10.19 -11.19 11.73
N GLU A 150 11.36 -11.11 11.11
CA GLU A 150 12.63 -10.94 11.82
C GLU A 150 12.65 -9.66 12.66
N ILE A 151 12.22 -8.53 12.09
CA ILE A 151 12.14 -7.26 12.81
C ILE A 151 11.13 -7.30 13.95
N GLU A 152 9.94 -7.84 13.71
CA GLU A 152 8.91 -7.97 14.75
C GLU A 152 9.39 -8.86 15.91
N ARG A 153 10.07 -9.96 15.60
CA ARG A 153 10.70 -10.81 16.61
C ARG A 153 11.77 -10.07 17.41
N LEU A 154 12.71 -9.40 16.74
CA LEU A 154 13.79 -8.65 17.41
C LEU A 154 13.24 -7.51 18.27
N CYS A 155 12.24 -6.76 17.79
CA CYS A 155 11.59 -5.73 18.60
C CYS A 155 10.94 -6.32 19.85
N LYS A 156 10.28 -7.49 19.74
CA LYS A 156 9.69 -8.18 20.88
C LYS A 156 10.75 -8.66 21.88
N GLU A 157 11.84 -9.27 21.40
CA GLU A 157 12.96 -9.74 22.23
C GLU A 157 13.67 -8.60 22.97
N LEU A 158 13.79 -7.44 22.32
CA LEU A 158 14.45 -6.25 22.87
C LEU A 158 13.50 -5.31 23.64
N GLY A 159 12.21 -5.64 23.76
CA GLY A 159 11.21 -4.78 24.42
C GLY A 159 10.99 -3.42 23.73
N VAL A 160 11.29 -3.33 22.43
CA VAL A 160 11.22 -2.09 21.66
C VAL A 160 9.79 -1.85 21.18
N THR A 161 9.18 -0.77 21.67
CA THR A 161 7.81 -0.35 21.31
C THR A 161 7.75 0.98 20.57
N THR A 162 8.81 1.78 20.62
CA THR A 162 8.89 3.09 19.95
C THR A 162 9.28 2.96 18.48
N LYS A 163 8.91 3.97 17.69
CA LYS A 163 9.26 4.03 16.26
C LYS A 163 10.77 4.15 16.07
N GLU A 164 11.39 5.05 16.83
CA GLU A 164 12.83 5.34 16.77
C GLU A 164 13.64 4.10 17.16
N GLY A 165 13.20 3.38 18.19
CA GLY A 165 13.81 2.11 18.58
C GLY A 165 13.65 1.04 17.49
N ARG A 166 12.47 0.96 16.86
CA ARG A 166 12.24 0.03 15.74
C ARG A 166 13.14 0.35 14.56
N ASP A 167 13.33 1.62 14.22
CA ASP A 167 14.23 2.05 13.16
C ASP A 167 15.69 1.66 13.46
N ALA A 168 16.12 1.79 14.71
CA ALA A 168 17.44 1.32 15.17
C ALA A 168 17.59 -0.20 15.00
N VAL A 169 16.59 -1.00 15.39
CA VAL A 169 16.58 -2.45 15.17
C VAL A 169 16.66 -2.76 13.67
N VAL A 170 15.90 -2.03 12.86
CA VAL A 170 15.89 -2.19 11.39
C VAL A 170 17.23 -1.91 10.75
N ILE A 171 18.00 -0.95 11.26
CA ILE A 171 19.34 -0.59 10.75
C ILE A 171 20.39 -1.60 11.23
N ASN A 172 20.40 -1.92 12.52
CA ASN A 172 21.43 -2.76 13.13
C ASN A 172 21.31 -4.24 12.77
N SER A 173 20.11 -4.73 12.43
CA SER A 173 19.92 -6.11 11.97
C SER A 173 20.15 -6.32 10.47
N ARG A 174 20.59 -5.29 9.73
CA ARG A 174 20.79 -5.41 8.28
C ARG A 174 22.04 -6.23 7.98
N LYS A 175 21.86 -7.33 7.25
CA LYS A 175 22.97 -8.04 6.60
C LYS A 175 23.46 -7.26 5.38
N ALA A 176 24.75 -7.39 5.08
CA ALA A 176 25.33 -6.86 3.85
C ALA A 176 24.61 -7.43 2.62
N LYS A 177 24.49 -6.62 1.56
CA LYS A 177 23.88 -7.06 0.30
C LYS A 177 24.78 -8.13 -0.31
N ARG A 178 24.22 -9.31 -0.57
CA ARG A 178 24.89 -10.38 -1.31
C ARG A 178 24.56 -10.25 -2.79
N LEU A 179 25.57 -10.38 -3.65
CA LEU A 179 25.37 -10.48 -5.09
C LEU A 179 24.98 -11.93 -5.39
N VAL A 180 23.78 -12.13 -5.92
CA VAL A 180 23.25 -13.42 -6.34
C VAL A 180 22.79 -13.27 -7.78
N LYS A 181 23.02 -14.30 -8.60
CA LYS A 181 22.55 -14.29 -9.99
C LYS A 181 21.02 -14.30 -10.01
N GLU A 182 20.45 -13.59 -10.96
CA GLU A 182 19.00 -13.46 -11.08
C GLU A 182 18.31 -14.82 -11.31
N GLU A 183 18.94 -15.71 -12.06
CA GLU A 183 18.43 -17.06 -12.34
C GLU A 183 18.27 -17.89 -11.07
N ASP A 184 19.30 -17.91 -10.21
CA ASP A 184 19.28 -18.62 -8.93
C ASP A 184 18.18 -18.09 -8.00
N LEU A 185 17.99 -16.77 -8.03
CA LEU A 185 16.97 -16.08 -7.27
C LEU A 185 15.56 -16.47 -7.72
N LEU A 186 15.32 -16.46 -9.04
CA LEU A 186 14.02 -16.85 -9.61
C LEU A 186 13.70 -18.31 -9.33
N ASN A 187 14.69 -19.20 -9.40
CA ASN A 187 14.52 -20.61 -9.05
C ASN A 187 14.15 -20.78 -7.57
N THR A 188 14.85 -20.09 -6.68
CA THR A 188 14.54 -20.07 -5.24
C THR A 188 13.10 -19.60 -4.99
N TRP A 189 12.66 -18.55 -5.68
CA TRP A 189 11.31 -18.03 -5.53
C TRP A 189 10.24 -18.99 -6.05
N LYS A 190 10.47 -19.65 -7.19
CA LYS A 190 9.57 -20.68 -7.73
C LYS A 190 9.45 -21.86 -6.77
N GLU A 191 10.54 -22.26 -6.14
CA GLU A 191 10.55 -23.34 -5.15
C GLU A 191 9.74 -22.97 -3.91
N VAL A 192 9.98 -21.78 -3.33
CA VAL A 192 9.18 -21.27 -2.19
C VAL A 192 7.71 -21.22 -2.56
N GLN A 193 7.37 -20.69 -3.73
CA GLN A 193 6.00 -20.61 -4.21
C GLN A 193 5.36 -22.01 -4.33
N SER A 194 6.03 -22.97 -4.98
CA SER A 194 5.53 -24.33 -5.13
C SER A 194 5.31 -25.01 -3.77
N ASN A 195 6.25 -24.87 -2.85
CA ASN A 195 6.16 -25.47 -1.53
C ASN A 195 5.01 -24.90 -0.69
N ILE A 196 4.77 -23.59 -0.77
CA ILE A 196 3.65 -22.96 -0.06
C ILE A 196 2.31 -23.35 -0.68
N LEU A 197 2.19 -23.31 -2.01
CA LEU A 197 0.93 -23.68 -2.68
C LEU A 197 0.55 -25.14 -2.40
N LYS A 198 1.50 -26.08 -2.44
CA LYS A 198 1.25 -27.48 -2.06
C LYS A 198 0.79 -27.63 -0.60
N LYS A 199 1.32 -26.82 0.32
CA LYS A 199 0.87 -26.82 1.72
C LYS A 199 -0.56 -26.30 1.84
N VAL A 200 -0.89 -25.23 1.14
CA VAL A 200 -2.25 -24.67 1.10
C VAL A 200 -3.23 -25.71 0.54
N GLU A 201 -2.91 -26.35 -0.58
CA GLU A 201 -3.75 -27.40 -1.19
C GLU A 201 -3.99 -28.55 -0.20
N LYS A 202 -2.95 -28.99 0.52
CA LYS A 202 -3.07 -30.06 1.52
C LYS A 202 -3.95 -29.63 2.71
N GLU A 203 -3.81 -28.41 3.19
CA GLU A 203 -4.62 -27.86 4.29
C GLU A 203 -6.09 -27.68 3.87
N GLU A 204 -6.34 -27.22 2.64
CA GLU A 204 -7.70 -27.13 2.08
C GLU A 204 -8.34 -28.50 1.89
N GLN A 205 -7.56 -29.52 1.50
CA GLN A 205 -8.04 -30.91 1.44
C GLN A 205 -8.37 -31.45 2.83
N LEU A 206 -7.53 -31.22 3.85
CA LEU A 206 -7.83 -31.60 5.24
C LEU A 206 -9.10 -30.89 5.74
N HIS A 207 -9.21 -29.58 5.50
CA HIS A 207 -10.39 -28.82 5.91
C HIS A 207 -11.66 -29.27 5.19
N LYS A 208 -11.59 -29.69 3.91
CA LYS A 208 -12.74 -30.27 3.20
C LYS A 208 -13.21 -31.59 3.81
N VAL A 209 -12.28 -32.45 4.23
CA VAL A 209 -12.62 -33.71 4.93
C VAL A 209 -13.31 -33.40 6.26
N ASP A 210 -12.74 -32.48 7.05
CA ASP A 210 -13.27 -32.08 8.36
C ASP A 210 -14.63 -31.35 8.25
N SER A 211 -14.80 -30.50 7.23
CA SER A 211 -16.08 -29.80 6.98
C SER A 211 -17.15 -30.71 6.37
N GLN A 212 -16.80 -31.75 5.62
CA GLN A 212 -17.75 -32.79 5.20
C GLN A 212 -18.25 -33.63 6.39
N GLU A 213 -17.36 -33.98 7.33
CA GLU A 213 -17.77 -34.62 8.60
C GLU A 213 -18.63 -33.68 9.44
N LEU A 214 -18.31 -32.38 9.48
CA LEU A 214 -19.10 -31.37 10.18
C LEU A 214 -20.46 -31.11 9.51
N GLU A 215 -20.57 -31.16 8.18
CA GLU A 215 -21.82 -31.06 7.42
C GLU A 215 -22.72 -32.29 7.62
N GLN A 216 -22.13 -33.49 7.67
CA GLN A 216 -22.85 -34.70 8.04
C GLN A 216 -23.46 -34.58 9.45
N ASN A 217 -22.70 -34.03 10.40
CA ASN A 217 -23.16 -33.78 11.77
C ASN A 217 -24.15 -32.59 11.86
N LYS A 218 -23.98 -31.55 11.04
CA LYS A 218 -24.93 -30.44 10.90
C LYS A 218 -26.24 -30.86 10.26
N SER A 219 -26.26 -31.81 9.32
CA SER A 219 -27.50 -32.36 8.72
C SER A 219 -28.38 -33.07 9.76
N ILE A 220 -27.78 -33.63 10.80
CA ILE A 220 -28.49 -34.21 11.95
C ILE A 220 -29.07 -33.10 12.83
N PHE A 221 -28.32 -32.02 13.06
CA PHE A 221 -28.74 -30.87 13.86
C PHE A 221 -29.72 -29.92 13.15
N SER A 222 -29.61 -29.73 11.83
CA SER A 222 -30.47 -28.86 11.03
C SER A 222 -31.88 -29.41 10.94
N LYS A 223 -32.04 -30.75 10.86
CA LYS A 223 -33.34 -31.41 10.98
C LYS A 223 -34.04 -31.15 12.32
N ILE A 224 -33.28 -30.83 13.38
CA ILE A 224 -33.81 -30.47 14.70
C ILE A 224 -34.12 -28.97 14.77
N ILE A 225 -33.25 -28.13 14.22
CA ILE A 225 -33.38 -26.66 14.21
C ILE A 225 -34.48 -26.15 13.24
N ASP A 226 -34.62 -26.75 12.05
CA ASP A 226 -35.68 -26.43 11.07
C ASP A 226 -37.09 -26.75 11.61
N LYS A 227 -37.17 -27.63 12.61
CA LYS A 227 -38.40 -27.92 13.34
C LYS A 227 -38.74 -26.86 14.40
N LEU A 228 -37.79 -26.02 14.79
CA LEU A 228 -37.88 -25.11 15.94
C LEU A 228 -37.81 -23.63 15.57
N PHE A 229 -37.22 -23.24 14.45
CA PHE A 229 -37.13 -21.82 14.06
C PHE A 229 -37.40 -21.62 12.57
N LYS A 230 -38.57 -21.06 12.24
CA LYS A 230 -38.75 -20.31 10.99
C LYS A 230 -38.22 -18.90 11.25
N ALA A 231 -37.10 -18.54 10.66
CA ALA A 231 -36.60 -17.17 10.67
C ALA A 231 -36.13 -16.78 9.27
N GLU A 232 -36.59 -15.61 8.84
CA GLU A 232 -36.38 -14.97 7.55
C GLU A 232 -34.89 -14.64 7.31
N GLU A 233 -34.43 -14.90 6.09
CA GLU A 233 -33.12 -14.47 5.59
C GLU A 233 -33.14 -12.96 5.32
N ILE A 234 -32.17 -12.23 5.88
CA ILE A 234 -31.86 -10.85 5.54
C ILE A 234 -30.68 -10.88 4.57
N GLU A 235 -30.93 -10.55 3.29
CA GLU A 235 -29.87 -10.34 2.30
C GLU A 235 -29.14 -9.01 2.55
N GLU A 236 -27.87 -9.07 2.95
CA GLU A 236 -26.97 -7.92 2.98
C GLU A 236 -26.64 -7.45 1.55
N LYS A 237 -27.34 -6.42 1.08
CA LYS A 237 -27.02 -5.76 -0.19
C LYS A 237 -25.84 -4.82 0.01
N GLN A 238 -24.65 -5.18 -0.50
CA GLN A 238 -23.50 -4.27 -0.58
C GLN A 238 -23.83 -3.06 -1.47
N MET A 239 -24.05 -1.90 -0.86
CA MET A 239 -24.30 -0.65 -1.59
C MET A 239 -22.96 -0.02 -2.01
N SER A 240 -22.68 0.05 -3.31
CA SER A 240 -21.49 0.73 -3.84
C SER A 240 -21.72 2.24 -3.88
N LEU A 241 -21.16 2.97 -2.91
CA LEU A 241 -21.18 4.43 -2.86
C LEU A 241 -20.34 5.04 -4.00
N THR A 242 -20.84 6.11 -4.61
CA THR A 242 -20.08 6.93 -5.57
C THR A 242 -19.02 7.76 -4.85
N THR A 243 -17.98 8.21 -5.59
CA THR A 243 -16.90 9.06 -5.04
C THR A 243 -17.44 10.34 -4.40
N LYS A 244 -18.48 10.94 -4.98
CA LYS A 244 -19.11 12.16 -4.47
C LYS A 244 -19.86 11.90 -3.16
N GLU A 245 -20.63 10.80 -3.09
CA GLU A 245 -21.33 10.41 -1.86
C GLU A 245 -20.35 10.11 -0.74
N LEU A 246 -19.26 9.39 -1.05
CA LEU A 246 -18.21 9.12 -0.07
C LEU A 246 -17.51 10.39 0.41
N ALA A 247 -17.23 11.34 -0.50
CA ALA A 247 -16.67 12.64 -0.12
C ALA A 247 -17.62 13.42 0.79
N MET A 248 -18.91 13.46 0.49
CA MET A 248 -19.92 14.10 1.34
C MET A 248 -20.01 13.46 2.72
N LEU A 249 -20.01 12.12 2.80
CA LEU A 249 -19.99 11.40 4.08
C LEU A 249 -18.72 11.71 4.88
N CYS A 250 -17.56 11.81 4.23
CA CYS A 250 -16.33 12.21 4.90
C CYS A 250 -16.39 13.66 5.37
N ILE A 251 -16.95 14.59 4.60
CA ILE A 251 -17.12 15.99 5.04
C ILE A 251 -18.02 16.04 6.27
N GLU A 252 -19.13 15.30 6.24
CA GLU A 252 -20.09 15.23 7.34
C GLU A 252 -19.44 14.66 8.62
N ASP A 253 -18.78 13.50 8.54
CA ASP A 253 -18.04 12.87 9.65
C ASP A 253 -17.00 13.81 10.27
N VAL A 254 -16.26 14.53 9.43
CA VAL A 254 -15.27 15.51 9.88
C VAL A 254 -15.93 16.70 10.54
N SER A 255 -17.01 17.23 9.97
CA SER A 255 -17.72 18.38 10.53
C SER A 255 -18.30 18.10 11.92
N TYR A 256 -18.59 16.84 12.25
CA TYR A 256 -19.02 16.42 13.58
C TYR A 256 -17.89 16.38 14.61
N THR A 257 -16.64 16.23 14.17
CA THR A 257 -15.49 16.03 15.06
C THR A 257 -14.55 17.24 15.10
N GLU A 258 -14.50 18.02 14.03
CA GLU A 258 -13.56 19.12 13.81
C GLU A 258 -14.28 20.34 13.23
N SER A 259 -14.04 21.52 13.81
CA SER A 259 -14.63 22.78 13.32
C SER A 259 -13.86 23.40 12.16
N VAL A 260 -12.61 22.99 11.95
CA VAL A 260 -11.73 23.43 10.86
C VAL A 260 -10.96 22.21 10.38
N PHE A 261 -10.94 22.00 9.06
CA PHE A 261 -10.22 20.91 8.42
C PHE A 261 -9.63 21.39 7.09
N THR A 262 -8.55 20.75 6.68
CA THR A 262 -7.81 21.10 5.48
C THR A 262 -8.16 20.18 4.32
N GLN A 263 -7.89 20.64 3.09
CA GLN A 263 -8.10 19.84 1.89
C GLN A 263 -7.30 18.51 1.91
N PRO A 264 -6.00 18.47 2.31
CA PRO A 264 -5.26 17.22 2.43
C PRO A 264 -5.88 16.22 3.42
N GLU A 265 -6.40 16.69 4.55
CA GLU A 265 -7.07 15.83 5.54
C GLU A 265 -8.33 15.19 4.98
N LEU A 266 -9.14 15.97 4.26
CA LEU A 266 -10.35 15.45 3.62
C LEU A 266 -10.02 14.42 2.53
N ILE A 267 -9.05 14.72 1.66
CA ILE A 267 -8.59 13.77 0.63
C ILE A 267 -8.06 12.49 1.29
N SER A 268 -7.26 12.59 2.35
CA SER A 268 -6.74 11.44 3.08
C SER A 268 -7.85 10.53 3.63
N ARG A 269 -8.91 11.13 4.19
CA ARG A 269 -10.08 10.41 4.70
C ARG A 269 -10.86 9.73 3.58
N VAL A 270 -11.11 10.41 2.47
CA VAL A 270 -11.78 9.80 1.30
C VAL A 270 -10.94 8.63 0.77
N LEU A 271 -9.64 8.82 0.55
CA LEU A 271 -8.72 7.80 0.06
C LEU A 271 -8.61 6.57 0.99
N LYS A 272 -8.90 6.73 2.28
CA LYS A 272 -8.93 5.61 3.22
C LYS A 272 -10.05 4.64 2.88
N TYR A 273 -11.17 5.14 2.38
CA TYR A 273 -12.35 4.33 2.05
C TYR A 273 -12.49 4.04 0.55
N SER A 274 -11.79 4.75 -0.33
CA SER A 274 -11.89 4.63 -1.79
C SER A 274 -10.66 4.05 -2.49
N ILE A 275 -9.80 3.29 -1.81
CA ILE A 275 -8.53 2.85 -2.41
C ILE A 275 -8.75 2.10 -3.75
N GLY A 276 -8.19 2.65 -4.83
CA GLY A 276 -8.33 2.12 -6.19
C GLY A 276 -9.69 2.37 -6.86
N ASN A 277 -10.59 3.14 -6.25
CA ASN A 277 -11.91 3.46 -6.81
C ASN A 277 -11.97 4.88 -7.38
N ALA A 278 -11.10 5.80 -6.94
CA ALA A 278 -11.04 7.16 -7.45
C ALA A 278 -9.59 7.69 -7.44
N SER A 279 -9.22 8.50 -8.43
CA SER A 279 -7.94 9.23 -8.45
C SER A 279 -7.98 10.47 -7.55
N THR A 280 -6.81 10.99 -7.18
CA THR A 280 -6.74 12.26 -6.42
C THR A 280 -7.37 13.42 -7.18
N THR A 281 -7.27 13.42 -8.51
CA THR A 281 -7.84 14.47 -9.37
C THR A 281 -9.35 14.41 -9.42
N GLU A 282 -9.95 13.23 -9.35
CA GLU A 282 -11.41 13.06 -9.28
C GLU A 282 -11.97 13.47 -7.92
N ILE A 283 -11.24 13.21 -6.83
CA ILE A 283 -11.64 13.63 -5.47
C ILE A 283 -11.57 15.15 -5.32
N GLN A 284 -10.65 15.82 -6.02
CA GLN A 284 -10.49 17.28 -6.00
C GLN A 284 -11.55 18.05 -6.79
N LYS A 285 -12.33 17.40 -7.66
CA LYS A 285 -13.36 18.03 -8.51
C LYS A 285 -14.71 18.09 -7.80
#